data_AF-S0GRX4-F1
#
_entry.id   AF-S0GRX4-F1
#
_cell.length_a   1.000
_cell.length_b   1.000
_cell.length_c   1.000
_cell.angle_alpha   90.00
_cell.angle_beta   90.00
_cell.angle_gamma   90.00
#
_symmetry.space_group_name_H-M   'P 1'
#
loop_
_entity.id
_entity.type
_entity.pdbx_description
1 polymer ?
#
loop_
_entity_poly.entity_id
_entity_poly.type
_entity_poly.pdbx_seq_one_letter_code
_entity_poly.pdbx_strand_id
1 'polypeptide(L)'
;MKLYSLLLCASAACWFGMQDINAQITERPRPVEWDHLVEGARFIDRFLPMPAGKLSSDVWGAKDVVPRYVDNGIEDDICSYWGGNILLGEDNQYHLYVCGWPENSPKGHMFWPNSTVYHAVCKNSVGPFIIKDTIGPGHNPEAFRLKDGRVVVYVIDGYYISDGLNGPWTRKKFDFDKRDRRIIEGLSNLTFAQREDGSYLMVCRGGGVWISQTGLSPYNQISDKRAYPPVKGEFEDPVVWRDHVQYHLIVNDWLGRIAFYQRSKDGINWITDPGEAYQPGVSFHEDGKVENWFKYERIKIFQDKYGRAIQANFAVIDTLKNEDLPNDNHSSKNISIPLNPGVLLTVLDTKPITEKTKTIRVKIAAEEGFNPQTDIDLNSLRFGASTEVNYGKGCKVLSTKNEGKDLVVTFDAKGNGITAEEFAPKLLGKTTSGKLLFGYARLPWVSYNDPILSARMPVFASDSRNINVVVENFGQVVSQKAVLLLEQLQDGKRKVVGQAKLSPLVPYGKTDMALTNQMTFEKGKAYDFILTIRTSDNVVSTYNFRTTPIE
;
A
#
# COMPACT_ATOMS: atom_id res chain seq x y z
N MET A 1 36.46 66.01 -24.81
CA MET A 1 35.58 67.04 -24.18
C MET A 1 34.47 67.38 -25.17
N LYS A 2 33.20 67.44 -24.72
CA LYS A 2 31.91 67.56 -25.46
C LYS A 2 31.30 66.20 -25.89
N LEU A 3 30.12 65.72 -25.46
CA LEU A 3 28.71 66.20 -25.32
C LEU A 3 27.81 65.94 -26.56
N TYR A 4 26.76 65.14 -26.33
CA TYR A 4 25.44 64.99 -27.00
C TYR A 4 25.42 64.47 -28.47
N SER A 5 24.46 63.68 -28.99
CA SER A 5 23.01 63.54 -28.74
C SER A 5 22.45 62.18 -29.21
N LEU A 6 21.20 61.90 -28.78
CA LEU A 6 20.27 60.80 -29.10
C LEU A 6 20.10 60.46 -30.59
N LEU A 7 19.75 59.19 -30.86
CA LEU A 7 18.63 58.85 -31.75
C LEU A 7 18.02 57.48 -31.43
N LEU A 8 16.68 57.44 -31.49
CA LEU A 8 15.78 56.32 -31.24
C LEU A 8 15.97 55.18 -32.25
N CYS A 9 15.82 53.94 -31.77
CA CYS A 9 15.20 52.85 -32.53
C CYS A 9 14.29 52.06 -31.59
N ALA A 10 12.99 52.08 -31.92
CA ALA A 10 11.97 51.33 -31.23
C ALA A 10 11.84 49.92 -31.81
N SER A 11 11.33 49.03 -30.96
CA SER A 11 10.53 47.83 -31.25
C SER A 11 11.19 46.65 -31.99
N ALA A 12 11.46 45.58 -31.23
CA ALA A 12 10.79 44.30 -31.38
C ALA A 12 11.13 43.40 -30.17
N ALA A 13 10.45 43.62 -29.05
CA ALA A 13 10.46 42.63 -27.97
C ALA A 13 9.61 41.44 -28.45
N CYS A 14 10.28 40.44 -29.03
CA CYS A 14 9.70 39.12 -29.18
C CYS A 14 9.52 38.55 -27.78
N TRP A 15 8.34 38.74 -27.19
CA TRP A 15 7.84 37.86 -26.15
C TRP A 15 7.64 36.49 -26.78
N PHE A 16 8.70 35.69 -26.80
CA PHE A 16 8.54 34.25 -26.77
C PHE A 16 7.96 33.93 -25.40
N GLY A 17 6.63 33.79 -25.35
CA GLY A 17 6.01 33.02 -24.29
C GLY A 17 6.67 31.65 -24.30
N MET A 18 7.45 31.35 -23.27
CA MET A 18 7.79 29.98 -22.96
C MET A 18 6.46 29.30 -22.65
N GLN A 19 5.93 28.57 -23.64
CA GLN A 19 4.97 27.53 -23.36
C GLN A 19 5.65 26.60 -22.36
N ASP A 20 5.10 26.49 -21.15
CA ASP A 20 5.48 25.45 -20.21
C ASP A 20 5.36 24.11 -20.94
N ILE A 21 6.51 23.56 -21.33
CA ILE A 21 6.64 22.16 -21.67
C ILE A 21 6.26 21.45 -20.37
N ASN A 22 5.05 20.90 -20.29
CA ASN A 22 4.54 20.19 -19.13
C ASN A 22 5.56 19.13 -18.70
N ALA A 23 6.40 19.45 -17.71
CA ALA A 23 7.38 18.52 -17.20
C ALA A 23 6.60 17.37 -16.53
N GLN A 24 6.65 16.17 -17.13
CA GLN A 24 6.11 14.94 -16.51
C GLN A 24 6.99 14.42 -15.35
N ILE A 25 7.94 15.24 -14.90
CA ILE A 25 8.80 14.99 -13.75
C ILE A 25 8.73 16.23 -12.87
N THR A 26 8.44 16.04 -11.59
CA THR A 26 8.61 17.08 -10.58
C THR A 26 9.57 16.59 -9.52
N GLU A 27 10.66 17.31 -9.31
CA GLU A 27 11.57 17.00 -8.22
C GLU A 27 10.86 17.12 -6.87
N ARG A 28 11.01 16.11 -6.02
CA ARG A 28 10.50 16.10 -4.65
C ARG A 28 11.67 16.28 -3.69
N PRO A 29 11.76 17.39 -2.93
CA PRO A 29 12.82 17.52 -1.93
C PRO A 29 12.65 16.43 -0.87
N ARG A 30 13.77 15.80 -0.48
CA ARG A 30 13.77 14.76 0.55
C ARG A 30 13.88 15.44 1.92
N PRO A 31 13.19 14.93 2.95
CA PRO A 31 13.41 15.38 4.31
C PRO A 31 14.89 15.18 4.71
N VAL A 32 15.50 16.20 5.33
CA VAL A 32 16.94 16.18 5.69
C VAL A 32 17.27 15.03 6.63
N GLU A 33 16.33 14.65 7.49
CA GLU A 33 16.49 13.51 8.38
C GLU A 33 16.74 12.19 7.63
N TRP A 34 16.34 12.06 6.37
CA TRP A 34 16.57 10.84 5.59
C TRP A 34 18.05 10.58 5.30
N ASP A 35 18.90 11.61 5.37
CA ASP A 35 20.37 11.49 5.22
C ASP A 35 21.01 10.67 6.34
N HIS A 36 20.27 10.38 7.42
CA HIS A 36 20.73 9.63 8.58
C HIS A 36 20.14 8.22 8.67
N LEU A 37 19.37 7.78 7.66
CA LEU A 37 18.82 6.43 7.63
C LEU A 37 19.92 5.40 7.41
N VAL A 38 19.85 4.28 8.13
CA VAL A 38 20.77 3.15 7.93
C VAL A 38 20.23 2.17 6.88
N GLU A 39 21.11 1.38 6.28
CA GLU A 39 20.74 0.29 5.38
C GLU A 39 19.69 -0.65 6.03
N GLY A 40 18.57 -0.86 5.32
CA GLY A 40 17.43 -1.64 5.79
C GLY A 40 16.36 -0.80 6.49
N ALA A 41 16.61 0.48 6.75
CA ALA A 41 15.60 1.40 7.25
C ALA A 41 14.44 1.54 6.25
N ARG A 42 14.80 1.69 4.97
CA ARG A 42 13.89 2.01 3.87
C ARG A 42 13.33 0.72 3.27
N PHE A 43 12.20 0.81 2.58
CA PHE A 43 11.71 -0.35 1.84
C PHE A 43 12.56 -0.61 0.58
N ILE A 44 13.13 0.42 -0.04
CA ILE A 44 14.01 0.26 -1.21
C ILE A 44 15.24 -0.61 -0.93
N ASP A 45 15.73 -0.65 0.32
CA ASP A 45 16.87 -1.48 0.72
C ASP A 45 16.56 -2.99 0.70
N ARG A 46 15.30 -3.37 0.46
CA ARG A 46 14.85 -4.77 0.41
C ARG A 46 14.95 -5.37 -0.99
N PHE A 47 15.13 -4.55 -2.03
CA PHE A 47 15.33 -5.05 -3.38
C PHE A 47 16.63 -5.84 -3.47
N LEU A 48 16.56 -7.01 -4.10
CA LEU A 48 17.70 -7.88 -4.37
C LEU A 48 18.04 -7.82 -5.86
N PRO A 49 19.26 -8.22 -6.25
CA PRO A 49 19.61 -8.37 -7.66
C PRO A 49 18.61 -9.26 -8.39
N MET A 50 18.26 -8.85 -9.61
CA MET A 50 17.47 -9.70 -10.50
C MET A 50 18.25 -10.98 -10.80
N PRO A 51 17.59 -12.15 -10.86
CA PRO A 51 18.25 -13.39 -11.25
C PRO A 51 18.84 -13.27 -12.65
N ALA A 52 20.00 -13.89 -12.85
CA ALA A 52 20.71 -13.83 -14.13
C ALA A 52 19.80 -14.32 -15.28
N GLY A 53 19.60 -13.45 -16.26
CA GLY A 53 18.78 -13.70 -17.45
C GLY A 53 19.56 -13.53 -18.75
N LYS A 54 18.84 -13.59 -19.86
CA LYS A 54 19.37 -13.37 -21.20
C LYS A 54 19.52 -11.87 -21.48
N LEU A 55 20.75 -11.38 -21.43
CA LEU A 55 21.09 -10.01 -21.75
C LEU A 55 21.05 -9.75 -23.27
N SER A 56 20.31 -8.73 -23.73
CA SER A 56 20.26 -8.36 -25.16
C SER A 56 20.17 -6.84 -25.36
N SER A 57 20.82 -6.35 -26.42
CA SER A 57 20.63 -4.99 -26.99
C SER A 57 19.82 -5.00 -28.29
N ASP A 58 19.50 -6.18 -28.82
CA ASP A 58 18.77 -6.36 -30.08
C ASP A 58 17.26 -6.46 -29.80
N VAL A 59 16.73 -5.40 -29.18
CA VAL A 59 15.33 -5.23 -28.77
C VAL A 59 14.99 -3.73 -28.75
N TRP A 60 13.70 -3.38 -28.70
CA TRP A 60 13.26 -1.99 -28.54
C TRP A 60 13.78 -1.39 -27.22
N GLY A 61 13.84 -0.08 -27.12
CA GLY A 61 14.11 0.63 -25.88
C GLY A 61 15.18 1.70 -25.95
N ALA A 62 15.11 2.64 -25.01
CA ALA A 62 16.09 3.69 -24.82
C ALA A 62 17.48 3.15 -24.47
N LYS A 63 18.51 3.95 -24.80
CA LYS A 63 19.93 3.60 -24.60
C LYS A 63 20.30 3.25 -23.16
N ASP A 64 19.62 3.85 -22.18
CA ASP A 64 19.90 3.61 -20.75
C ASP A 64 19.19 2.36 -20.21
N VAL A 65 18.31 1.75 -21.01
CA VAL A 65 17.62 0.49 -20.68
C VAL A 65 18.31 -0.70 -21.33
N VAL A 66 18.83 -0.57 -22.55
CA VAL A 66 19.52 -1.65 -23.26
C VAL A 66 21.05 -1.63 -23.01
N PRO A 67 21.72 -2.80 -22.89
CA PRO A 67 21.14 -4.13 -22.88
C PRO A 67 20.40 -4.46 -21.58
N ARG A 68 19.32 -5.26 -21.65
CA ARG A 68 18.51 -5.73 -20.51
C ARG A 68 18.24 -7.24 -20.54
N TYR A 69 17.75 -7.81 -19.44
CA TYR A 69 17.22 -9.18 -19.38
C TYR A 69 15.87 -9.26 -20.11
N VAL A 70 15.88 -9.84 -21.31
CA VAL A 70 14.67 -9.99 -22.15
C VAL A 70 13.75 -11.10 -21.67
N ASP A 71 14.22 -11.94 -20.76
CA ASP A 71 13.49 -13.05 -20.14
C ASP A 71 12.97 -12.73 -18.72
N ASN A 72 13.11 -11.48 -18.26
CA ASN A 72 12.47 -11.01 -17.02
C ASN A 72 11.02 -10.54 -17.30
N GLY A 73 10.05 -11.15 -16.61
CA GLY A 73 8.63 -10.84 -16.73
C GLY A 73 8.03 -11.27 -18.06
N ILE A 74 7.33 -10.37 -18.75
CA ILE A 74 6.76 -10.61 -20.08
C ILE A 74 7.06 -9.43 -20.99
N GLU A 75 7.54 -9.73 -22.19
CA GLU A 75 7.91 -8.79 -23.25
C GLU A 75 7.77 -9.52 -24.59
N ASP A 76 7.37 -8.78 -25.63
CA ASP A 76 7.56 -9.15 -27.03
C ASP A 76 7.68 -7.88 -27.89
N ASP A 77 7.75 -8.03 -29.21
CA ASP A 77 7.93 -6.97 -30.21
C ASP A 77 6.61 -6.45 -30.82
N ILE A 78 5.47 -7.04 -30.46
CA ILE A 78 4.16 -6.72 -31.05
C ILE A 78 3.12 -6.24 -30.03
N CYS A 79 3.38 -6.38 -28.74
CA CYS A 79 2.46 -6.08 -27.64
C CYS A 79 3.18 -5.32 -26.51
N SER A 80 2.63 -4.17 -26.15
CA SER A 80 2.94 -3.47 -24.91
C SER A 80 2.26 -4.17 -23.73
N TYR A 81 2.93 -4.24 -22.57
CA TYR A 81 2.38 -4.82 -21.35
C TYR A 81 2.40 -3.85 -20.17
N TRP A 82 1.28 -3.81 -19.44
CA TRP A 82 1.10 -2.92 -18.30
C TRP A 82 0.42 -3.60 -17.12
N GLY A 83 0.82 -3.21 -15.90
CA GLY A 83 0.42 -3.88 -14.67
C GLY A 83 0.94 -5.30 -14.59
N GLY A 84 0.16 -6.22 -14.01
CA GLY A 84 0.55 -7.62 -13.84
C GLY A 84 0.45 -8.07 -12.39
N ASN A 85 -0.27 -9.15 -12.09
CA ASN A 85 -0.26 -9.76 -10.75
C ASN A 85 -0.05 -11.28 -10.87
N ILE A 86 0.82 -11.84 -10.04
CA ILE A 86 1.20 -13.26 -10.09
C ILE A 86 0.48 -14.05 -9.00
N LEU A 87 -0.12 -15.18 -9.36
CA LEU A 87 -0.63 -16.19 -8.42
C LEU A 87 0.08 -17.53 -8.66
N LEU A 88 0.51 -18.21 -7.59
CA LEU A 88 1.00 -19.59 -7.67
C LEU A 88 -0.19 -20.56 -7.73
N GLY A 89 -0.17 -21.46 -8.70
CA GLY A 89 -1.15 -22.53 -8.88
C GLY A 89 -0.77 -23.83 -8.20
N GLU A 90 -1.76 -24.68 -7.96
CA GLU A 90 -1.56 -26.06 -7.47
C GLU A 90 -0.87 -26.96 -8.50
N ASP A 91 -0.83 -26.52 -9.76
CA ASP A 91 -0.05 -27.11 -10.85
C ASP A 91 1.45 -26.75 -10.78
N ASN A 92 1.88 -26.07 -9.72
CA ASN A 92 3.23 -25.55 -9.52
C ASN A 92 3.68 -24.58 -10.63
N GLN A 93 2.73 -23.88 -11.25
CA GLN A 93 3.01 -22.81 -12.20
C GLN A 93 2.68 -21.44 -11.59
N TYR A 94 3.38 -20.42 -12.06
CA TYR A 94 3.10 -19.04 -11.76
C TYR A 94 2.19 -18.48 -12.85
N HIS A 95 1.05 -17.93 -12.46
CA HIS A 95 0.02 -17.38 -13.32
C HIS A 95 0.06 -15.86 -13.24
N LEU A 96 0.54 -15.21 -14.29
CA LEU A 96 0.56 -13.76 -14.43
C LEU A 96 -0.72 -13.29 -15.12
N TYR A 97 -1.44 -12.37 -14.48
CA TYR A 97 -2.59 -11.66 -15.05
C TYR A 97 -2.17 -10.23 -15.38
N VAL A 98 -1.98 -9.93 -16.65
CA VAL A 98 -1.38 -8.68 -17.14
C VAL A 98 -2.25 -8.11 -18.26
N CYS A 99 -2.33 -6.80 -18.40
CA CYS A 99 -3.01 -6.20 -19.55
C CYS A 99 -2.01 -5.78 -20.61
N GLY A 100 -2.42 -5.80 -21.87
CA GLY A 100 -1.60 -5.33 -22.97
C GLY A 100 -2.42 -4.85 -24.15
N TRP A 101 -1.73 -4.28 -25.13
CA TRP A 101 -2.29 -3.80 -26.38
C TRP A 101 -1.25 -3.93 -27.50
N PRO A 102 -1.68 -4.04 -28.77
CA PRO A 102 -0.75 -4.05 -29.90
C PRO A 102 0.17 -2.83 -29.86
N GLU A 103 1.46 -3.01 -30.04
CA GLU A 103 2.44 -1.92 -29.98
C GLU A 103 2.21 -0.89 -31.09
N ASN A 104 1.73 -1.34 -32.26
CA ASN A 104 1.34 -0.46 -33.36
C ASN A 104 0.00 0.28 -33.16
N SER A 105 -0.58 0.24 -31.96
CA SER A 105 -1.90 0.82 -31.69
C SER A 105 -1.92 2.33 -31.92
N PRO A 106 -3.01 2.91 -32.46
CA PRO A 106 -3.14 4.35 -32.60
C PRO A 106 -2.96 5.06 -31.26
N LYS A 107 -2.12 6.09 -31.22
CA LYS A 107 -1.74 6.87 -30.02
C LYS A 107 -0.74 6.16 -29.08
N GLY A 108 -0.09 5.07 -29.50
CA GLY A 108 0.93 4.36 -28.72
C GLY A 108 0.40 3.96 -27.35
N HIS A 109 1.17 4.22 -26.29
CA HIS A 109 0.77 3.97 -24.90
C HIS A 109 -0.64 4.48 -24.54
N MET A 110 -1.08 5.61 -25.10
CA MET A 110 -2.39 6.21 -24.79
C MET A 110 -3.58 5.41 -25.35
N PHE A 111 -3.32 4.27 -25.99
CA PHE A 111 -4.32 3.27 -26.35
C PHE A 111 -4.80 2.42 -25.16
N TRP A 112 -4.15 2.53 -23.99
CA TRP A 112 -4.46 1.76 -22.77
C TRP A 112 -5.96 1.65 -22.38
N PRO A 113 -6.88 2.59 -22.68
CA PRO A 113 -8.30 2.38 -22.38
C PRO A 113 -8.91 1.17 -23.10
N ASN A 114 -8.28 0.70 -24.18
CA ASN A 114 -8.70 -0.45 -24.99
C ASN A 114 -7.85 -1.71 -24.71
N SER A 115 -7.10 -1.74 -23.60
CA SER A 115 -6.28 -2.91 -23.23
C SER A 115 -7.11 -4.19 -23.12
N THR A 116 -6.43 -5.31 -23.37
CA THR A 116 -6.93 -6.67 -23.14
C THR A 116 -6.17 -7.31 -22.01
N VAL A 117 -6.86 -8.03 -21.12
CA VAL A 117 -6.24 -8.83 -20.07
C VAL A 117 -5.85 -10.20 -20.62
N TYR A 118 -4.59 -10.56 -20.43
CA TYR A 118 -4.01 -11.85 -20.75
C TYR A 118 -3.74 -12.65 -19.48
N HIS A 119 -3.86 -13.96 -19.62
CA HIS A 119 -3.37 -14.94 -18.66
C HIS A 119 -2.10 -15.57 -19.22
N ALA A 120 -0.96 -15.31 -18.59
CA ALA A 120 0.33 -15.88 -18.93
C ALA A 120 0.83 -16.83 -17.83
N VAL A 121 1.69 -17.79 -18.19
CA VAL A 121 2.22 -18.79 -17.26
C VAL A 121 3.73 -18.93 -17.36
N CYS A 122 4.37 -19.28 -16.24
CA CYS A 122 5.79 -19.62 -16.16
C CYS A 122 6.02 -20.70 -15.10
N LYS A 123 7.12 -21.47 -15.24
CA LYS A 123 7.55 -22.46 -14.23
C LYS A 123 8.29 -21.83 -13.04
N ASN A 124 8.69 -20.58 -13.17
CA ASN A 124 9.35 -19.81 -12.11
C ASN A 124 8.61 -18.47 -11.92
N SER A 125 8.91 -17.75 -10.83
CA SER A 125 8.20 -16.50 -10.49
C SER A 125 8.67 -15.28 -11.29
N VAL A 126 9.76 -15.40 -12.06
CA VAL A 126 10.49 -14.27 -12.64
C VAL A 126 10.13 -14.09 -14.12
N GLY A 127 10.17 -15.16 -14.90
CA GLY A 127 9.94 -15.13 -16.35
C GLY A 127 10.84 -16.11 -17.13
N PRO A 128 10.72 -16.12 -18.46
CA PRO A 128 9.74 -15.37 -19.24
C PRO A 128 8.35 -16.00 -19.09
N PHE A 129 7.33 -15.17 -18.89
CA PHE A 129 5.94 -15.63 -18.90
C PHE A 129 5.44 -15.73 -20.34
N ILE A 130 4.69 -16.79 -20.64
CA ILE A 130 4.12 -17.05 -21.97
C ILE A 130 2.61 -16.92 -21.88
N ILE A 131 2.00 -16.14 -22.78
CA ILE A 131 0.54 -16.04 -22.87
C ILE A 131 -0.05 -17.44 -23.11
N LYS A 132 -0.95 -17.84 -22.21
CA LYS A 132 -1.71 -19.08 -22.29
C LYS A 132 -3.09 -18.84 -22.88
N ASP A 133 -3.75 -17.74 -22.50
CA ASP A 133 -5.08 -17.39 -22.98
C ASP A 133 -5.40 -15.90 -22.80
N THR A 134 -6.48 -15.45 -23.42
CA THR A 134 -7.05 -14.11 -23.30
C THR A 134 -8.30 -14.12 -22.42
N ILE A 135 -8.34 -13.29 -21.38
CA ILE A 135 -9.50 -13.19 -20.47
C ILE A 135 -10.59 -12.27 -21.05
N GLY A 136 -10.19 -11.11 -21.56
CA GLY A 136 -11.11 -10.14 -22.14
C GLY A 136 -10.69 -8.67 -21.91
N PRO A 137 -11.52 -7.70 -22.33
CA PRO A 137 -11.20 -6.27 -22.21
C PRO A 137 -10.98 -5.84 -20.75
N GLY A 138 -9.97 -5.01 -20.52
CA GLY A 138 -9.71 -4.44 -19.19
C GLY A 138 -8.28 -3.93 -19.03
N HIS A 139 -8.14 -2.99 -18.10
CA HIS A 139 -6.87 -2.34 -17.79
C HIS A 139 -6.58 -2.41 -16.29
N ASN A 140 -5.30 -2.32 -15.92
CA ASN A 140 -4.79 -2.36 -14.55
C ASN A 140 -5.22 -3.62 -13.75
N PRO A 141 -4.98 -4.83 -14.27
CA PRO A 141 -5.44 -6.04 -13.60
C PRO A 141 -4.80 -6.23 -12.23
N GLU A 142 -5.57 -6.79 -11.30
CA GLU A 142 -5.10 -7.29 -10.01
C GLU A 142 -5.82 -8.60 -9.69
N ALA A 143 -5.09 -9.62 -9.24
CA ALA A 143 -5.64 -10.96 -9.08
C ALA A 143 -5.52 -11.44 -7.63
N PHE A 144 -6.58 -12.07 -7.11
CA PHE A 144 -6.59 -12.64 -5.77
C PHE A 144 -7.53 -13.85 -5.66
N ARG A 145 -7.34 -14.67 -4.61
CA ARG A 145 -8.14 -15.88 -4.35
C ARG A 145 -9.09 -15.68 -3.18
N LEU A 146 -10.39 -15.77 -3.41
CA LEU A 146 -11.41 -15.73 -2.37
C LEU A 146 -11.25 -16.88 -1.37
N LYS A 147 -11.89 -16.74 -0.20
CA LYS A 147 -11.91 -17.79 0.84
C LYS A 147 -12.42 -19.14 0.35
N ASP A 148 -13.31 -19.15 -0.62
CA ASP A 148 -13.87 -20.36 -1.23
C ASP A 148 -13.04 -20.91 -2.41
N GLY A 149 -11.86 -20.35 -2.67
CA GLY A 149 -10.92 -20.81 -3.69
C GLY A 149 -11.09 -20.15 -5.07
N ARG A 150 -12.23 -19.51 -5.34
CA ARG A 150 -12.47 -18.79 -6.60
C ARG A 150 -11.44 -17.69 -6.82
N VAL A 151 -11.09 -17.45 -8.08
CA VAL A 151 -10.11 -16.45 -8.47
C VAL A 151 -10.82 -15.23 -9.02
N VAL A 152 -10.47 -14.06 -8.52
CA VAL A 152 -10.92 -12.76 -9.00
C VAL A 152 -9.76 -12.08 -9.72
N VAL A 153 -10.02 -11.54 -10.91
CA VAL A 153 -9.13 -10.64 -11.65
C VAL A 153 -9.86 -9.31 -11.80
N TYR A 154 -9.59 -8.37 -10.90
CA TYR A 154 -10.06 -6.99 -10.99
C TYR A 154 -9.53 -6.32 -12.25
N VAL A 155 -10.34 -5.44 -12.85
CA VAL A 155 -9.98 -4.48 -13.90
C VAL A 155 -10.73 -3.18 -13.65
N ILE A 156 -10.32 -2.07 -14.25
CA ILE A 156 -11.11 -0.82 -14.16
C ILE A 156 -12.58 -1.10 -14.56
N ASP A 157 -13.52 -0.62 -13.73
CA ASP A 157 -14.97 -0.78 -13.85
C ASP A 157 -15.54 -2.22 -13.77
N GLY A 158 -14.77 -3.20 -13.31
CA GLY A 158 -15.29 -4.55 -13.08
C GLY A 158 -14.28 -5.57 -12.57
N TYR A 159 -14.64 -6.84 -12.67
CA TYR A 159 -13.73 -7.95 -12.43
C TYR A 159 -14.16 -9.18 -13.22
N TYR A 160 -13.22 -10.07 -13.48
CA TYR A 160 -13.48 -11.43 -13.95
C TYR A 160 -13.42 -12.39 -12.77
N ILE A 161 -14.28 -13.40 -12.75
CA ILE A 161 -14.27 -14.44 -11.72
C ILE A 161 -14.37 -15.83 -12.34
N SER A 162 -13.66 -16.79 -11.75
CA SER A 162 -13.61 -18.19 -12.14
C SER A 162 -13.45 -19.10 -10.92
N ASP A 163 -13.83 -20.37 -11.04
CA ASP A 163 -13.60 -21.39 -10.00
C ASP A 163 -12.12 -21.79 -9.87
N GLY A 164 -11.30 -21.50 -10.88
CA GLY A 164 -9.87 -21.75 -10.87
C GLY A 164 -9.06 -20.75 -11.69
N LEU A 165 -7.74 -20.93 -11.72
CA LEU A 165 -6.79 -20.03 -12.38
C LEU A 165 -6.83 -20.05 -13.92
N ASN A 166 -7.60 -20.95 -14.53
CA ASN A 166 -7.60 -21.17 -15.98
C ASN A 166 -8.96 -20.82 -16.62
N GLY A 167 -9.83 -20.11 -15.92
CA GLY A 167 -11.20 -19.89 -16.37
C GLY A 167 -12.10 -21.14 -16.25
N PRO A 168 -13.29 -21.14 -16.88
CA PRO A 168 -13.83 -20.05 -17.69
C PRO A 168 -14.14 -18.79 -16.86
N TRP A 169 -13.97 -17.61 -17.47
CA TRP A 169 -14.11 -16.33 -16.79
C TRP A 169 -15.51 -15.72 -16.97
N THR A 170 -16.09 -15.21 -15.89
CA THR A 170 -17.33 -14.42 -15.92
C THR A 170 -17.04 -12.98 -15.52
N ARG A 171 -17.38 -12.01 -16.38
CA ARG A 171 -17.24 -10.58 -16.04
C ARG A 171 -18.39 -10.10 -15.17
N LYS A 172 -18.08 -9.40 -14.08
CA LYS A 172 -19.02 -8.80 -13.12
C LYS A 172 -18.54 -7.40 -12.71
N LYS A 173 -19.34 -6.74 -11.88
CA LYS A 173 -19.03 -5.42 -11.29
C LYS A 173 -19.06 -5.51 -9.78
N PHE A 174 -18.24 -4.69 -9.13
CA PHE A 174 -18.31 -4.48 -7.70
C PHE A 174 -19.43 -3.49 -7.36
N ASP A 175 -20.16 -3.76 -6.28
CA ASP A 175 -21.00 -2.77 -5.62
C ASP A 175 -20.19 -2.03 -4.57
N PHE A 176 -20.24 -0.69 -4.61
CA PHE A 176 -19.55 0.18 -3.68
C PHE A 176 -20.55 0.96 -2.83
N ASP A 177 -20.48 0.79 -1.52
CA ASP A 177 -21.22 1.59 -0.57
C ASP A 177 -20.29 2.62 0.08
N LYS A 178 -20.40 3.88 -0.36
CA LYS A 178 -19.59 4.99 0.17
C LYS A 178 -19.88 5.32 1.63
N ARG A 179 -20.94 4.76 2.24
CA ARG A 179 -21.34 5.01 3.64
C ARG A 179 -21.31 6.50 4.01
N ASP A 180 -21.87 7.35 3.15
CA ASP A 180 -21.96 8.80 3.31
C ASP A 180 -20.61 9.55 3.32
N ARG A 181 -19.51 8.87 3.01
CA ARG A 181 -18.16 9.45 2.97
C ARG A 181 -17.83 9.96 1.57
N ARG A 182 -16.91 10.93 1.53
CA ARG A 182 -16.34 11.44 0.28
C ARG A 182 -15.37 10.40 -0.30
N ILE A 183 -15.48 10.17 -1.61
CA ILE A 183 -14.43 9.48 -2.37
C ILE A 183 -13.41 10.55 -2.77
N ILE A 184 -12.16 10.39 -2.31
CA ILE A 184 -11.12 11.41 -2.48
C ILE A 184 -10.71 11.52 -3.96
N GLU A 185 -10.43 10.38 -4.58
CA GLU A 185 -9.99 10.29 -5.98
C GLU A 185 -10.38 8.93 -6.57
N GLY A 186 -11.53 8.90 -7.25
CA GLY A 186 -12.01 7.79 -8.08
C GLY A 186 -12.15 6.41 -7.40
N LEU A 187 -12.69 5.47 -8.18
CA LEU A 187 -12.73 4.03 -7.86
C LEU A 187 -12.00 3.23 -8.95
N SER A 188 -10.86 3.75 -9.39
CA SER A 188 -9.92 3.05 -10.26
C SER A 188 -8.70 2.58 -9.46
N ASN A 189 -7.83 1.80 -10.11
CA ASN A 189 -6.53 1.34 -9.60
C ASN A 189 -6.63 0.73 -8.19
N LEU A 190 -7.72 0.00 -7.94
CA LEU A 190 -8.01 -0.64 -6.67
C LEU A 190 -6.95 -1.71 -6.37
N THR A 191 -6.59 -1.84 -5.10
CA THR A 191 -5.72 -2.92 -4.60
C THR A 191 -6.31 -3.60 -3.38
N PHE A 192 -6.02 -4.88 -3.19
CA PHE A 192 -6.73 -5.77 -2.28
C PHE A 192 -5.78 -6.57 -1.38
N ALA A 193 -6.14 -6.68 -0.10
CA ALA A 193 -5.49 -7.58 0.85
C ALA A 193 -6.52 -8.44 1.57
N GLN A 194 -6.31 -9.75 1.59
CA GLN A 194 -7.13 -10.65 2.38
C GLN A 194 -6.83 -10.50 3.88
N ARG A 195 -7.88 -10.45 4.68
CA ARG A 195 -7.86 -10.34 6.15
C ARG A 195 -7.86 -11.73 6.79
N GLU A 196 -7.60 -11.81 8.09
CA GLU A 196 -7.46 -13.10 8.81
C GLU A 196 -8.72 -13.97 8.76
N ASP A 197 -9.91 -13.36 8.75
CA ASP A 197 -11.20 -14.05 8.64
C ASP A 197 -11.57 -14.48 7.20
N GLY A 198 -10.74 -14.11 6.21
CA GLY A 198 -10.94 -14.33 4.78
C GLY A 198 -11.75 -13.24 4.08
N SER A 199 -12.16 -12.19 4.80
CA SER A 199 -12.71 -10.96 4.22
C SER A 199 -11.61 -10.12 3.56
N TYR A 200 -11.97 -9.00 2.93
CA TYR A 200 -11.03 -8.19 2.17
C TYR A 200 -11.01 -6.74 2.61
N LEU A 201 -9.80 -6.24 2.72
CA LEU A 201 -9.50 -4.82 2.70
C LEU A 201 -9.17 -4.40 1.26
N MET A 202 -9.65 -3.23 0.85
CA MET A 202 -9.31 -2.61 -0.42
C MET A 202 -8.89 -1.16 -0.20
N VAL A 203 -7.85 -0.73 -0.90
CA VAL A 203 -7.45 0.69 -0.99
C VAL A 203 -7.74 1.18 -2.40
N CYS A 204 -8.51 2.26 -2.54
CA CYS A 204 -8.78 2.88 -3.84
C CYS A 204 -7.67 3.88 -4.23
N ARG A 205 -7.63 4.31 -5.50
CA ARG A 205 -6.65 5.30 -6.01
C ARG A 205 -6.42 6.49 -5.07
N GLY A 206 -7.47 7.08 -4.52
CA GLY A 206 -7.36 8.20 -3.57
C GLY A 206 -6.94 7.87 -2.15
N GLY A 207 -6.54 6.62 -1.87
CA GLY A 207 -6.10 6.15 -0.55
C GLY A 207 -7.23 5.90 0.45
N GLY A 208 -8.48 5.83 -0.01
CA GLY A 208 -9.62 5.47 0.84
C GLY A 208 -9.64 3.97 1.14
N VAL A 209 -9.94 3.60 2.38
CA VAL A 209 -9.99 2.21 2.85
C VAL A 209 -11.42 1.69 2.83
N TRP A 210 -11.59 0.50 2.26
CA TRP A 210 -12.86 -0.18 2.08
C TRP A 210 -12.79 -1.62 2.59
N ILE A 211 -13.91 -2.15 3.08
CA ILE A 211 -14.01 -3.54 3.55
C ILE A 211 -15.16 -4.26 2.87
N SER A 212 -14.90 -5.48 2.40
CA SER A 212 -15.93 -6.43 1.97
C SER A 212 -15.81 -7.73 2.76
N GLN A 213 -16.93 -8.20 3.33
CA GLN A 213 -16.97 -9.48 4.05
C GLN A 213 -16.58 -10.67 3.17
N THR A 214 -16.90 -10.61 1.88
CA THR A 214 -16.77 -11.73 0.95
C THR A 214 -15.61 -11.59 -0.03
N GLY A 215 -15.02 -10.39 -0.13
CA GLY A 215 -14.07 -10.06 -1.21
C GLY A 215 -14.72 -9.76 -2.56
N LEU A 216 -16.05 -9.71 -2.61
CA LEU A 216 -16.79 -9.36 -3.81
C LEU A 216 -17.60 -8.10 -3.58
N SER A 217 -18.83 -8.20 -3.11
CA SER A 217 -19.71 -7.05 -2.97
C SER A 217 -20.64 -7.22 -1.77
N PRO A 218 -21.02 -6.11 -1.11
CA PRO A 218 -20.50 -4.75 -1.33
C PRO A 218 -19.09 -4.56 -0.74
N TYR A 219 -18.33 -3.62 -1.31
CA TYR A 219 -17.21 -2.96 -0.63
C TYR A 219 -17.73 -1.71 0.07
N ASN A 220 -17.46 -1.59 1.37
CA ASN A 220 -17.97 -0.55 2.24
C ASN A 220 -16.86 0.43 2.61
N GLN A 221 -17.03 1.73 2.34
CA GLN A 221 -16.02 2.73 2.70
C GLN A 221 -15.95 2.93 4.21
N ILE A 222 -14.76 2.78 4.77
CA ILE A 222 -14.51 2.93 6.21
C ILE A 222 -13.85 4.27 6.51
N SER A 223 -12.82 4.63 5.74
CA SER A 223 -12.09 5.88 5.97
C SER A 223 -12.70 7.07 5.21
N ASP A 224 -12.62 8.24 5.83
CA ASP A 224 -12.95 9.54 5.25
C ASP A 224 -11.69 10.36 4.88
N LYS A 225 -10.51 9.80 5.16
CA LYS A 225 -9.18 10.32 4.82
C LYS A 225 -8.37 9.32 4.01
N ARG A 226 -7.35 9.82 3.29
CA ARG A 226 -6.37 8.99 2.58
C ARG A 226 -5.41 8.33 3.56
N ALA A 227 -4.98 7.10 3.25
CA ALA A 227 -3.92 6.38 3.94
C ALA A 227 -2.50 6.90 3.60
N TYR A 228 -2.38 7.72 2.56
CA TYR A 228 -1.12 8.22 2.02
C TYR A 228 -0.47 9.27 2.92
N PRO A 229 0.87 9.45 2.81
CA PRO A 229 1.58 10.47 3.58
C PRO A 229 1.04 11.88 3.31
N PRO A 230 1.07 12.77 4.32
CA PRO A 230 0.62 14.16 4.21
C PRO A 230 1.67 15.04 3.52
N VAL A 231 2.15 14.62 2.35
CA VAL A 231 3.11 15.35 1.51
C VAL A 231 2.51 15.67 0.15
N LYS A 232 3.05 16.66 -0.55
CA LYS A 232 2.65 16.96 -1.92
C LYS A 232 3.09 15.81 -2.83
N GLY A 233 2.15 15.28 -3.62
CA GLY A 233 2.41 14.21 -4.58
C GLY A 233 1.22 13.97 -5.49
N GLU A 234 1.49 13.45 -6.69
CA GLU A 234 0.48 12.95 -7.62
C GLU A 234 0.35 11.45 -7.40
N PHE A 235 -0.44 11.07 -6.40
CA PHE A 235 -0.50 9.70 -5.92
C PHE A 235 -1.36 8.81 -6.81
N GLU A 236 -0.80 7.70 -7.27
CA GLU A 236 -1.51 6.69 -8.04
C GLU A 236 -0.96 5.30 -7.70
N ASP A 237 -1.66 4.26 -8.15
CA ASP A 237 -1.20 2.87 -8.11
C ASP A 237 -0.78 2.36 -6.74
N PRO A 238 -1.67 2.42 -5.74
CA PRO A 238 -1.40 1.77 -4.48
C PRO A 238 -1.26 0.25 -4.67
N VAL A 239 -0.44 -0.36 -3.81
CA VAL A 239 -0.48 -1.79 -3.54
C VAL A 239 -0.61 -2.00 -2.04
N VAL A 240 -1.59 -2.80 -1.64
CA VAL A 240 -1.79 -3.21 -0.26
C VAL A 240 -1.59 -4.71 -0.14
N TRP A 241 -0.86 -5.13 0.88
CA TRP A 241 -0.74 -6.55 1.23
C TRP A 241 -0.67 -6.70 2.75
N ARG A 242 -0.81 -7.94 3.22
CA ARG A 242 -0.73 -8.27 4.64
C ARG A 242 0.22 -9.43 4.84
N ASP A 243 1.16 -9.28 5.77
CA ASP A 243 1.94 -10.41 6.29
C ASP A 243 1.35 -10.90 7.63
N HIS A 244 1.98 -11.90 8.22
CA HIS A 244 1.60 -12.45 9.53
C HIS A 244 1.72 -11.46 10.70
N VAL A 245 2.32 -10.28 10.49
CA VAL A 245 2.52 -9.23 11.50
C VAL A 245 1.52 -8.09 11.30
N GLN A 246 1.45 -7.51 10.11
CA GLN A 246 0.81 -6.22 9.83
C GLN A 246 0.35 -6.09 8.36
N TYR A 247 -0.37 -5.00 8.09
CA TYR A 247 -0.65 -4.53 6.74
C TYR A 247 0.45 -3.58 6.27
N HIS A 248 0.66 -3.60 4.97
CA HIS A 248 1.63 -2.80 4.25
C HIS A 248 0.94 -2.10 3.08
N LEU A 249 1.35 -0.86 2.81
CA LEU A 249 0.86 -0.09 1.68
C LEU A 249 2.05 0.62 1.03
N ILE A 250 2.14 0.54 -0.29
CA ILE A 250 3.02 1.40 -1.07
C ILE A 250 2.14 2.22 -2.00
N VAL A 251 2.45 3.51 -2.14
CA VAL A 251 1.82 4.41 -3.12
C VAL A 251 2.87 5.13 -3.94
N ASN A 252 2.66 5.20 -5.25
CA ASN A 252 3.56 5.86 -6.19
C ASN A 252 3.17 7.33 -6.36
N ASP A 253 4.15 8.23 -6.34
CA ASP A 253 4.02 9.58 -6.91
C ASP A 253 4.57 9.56 -8.33
N TRP A 254 3.68 9.39 -9.31
CA TRP A 254 4.08 9.10 -10.69
C TRP A 254 4.80 10.27 -11.37
N LEU A 255 4.55 11.50 -10.91
CA LEU A 255 5.24 12.71 -11.36
C LEU A 255 6.55 12.92 -10.58
N GLY A 256 6.55 12.57 -9.29
CA GLY A 256 7.73 12.61 -8.43
C GLY A 256 8.77 11.53 -8.72
N ARG A 257 8.39 10.45 -9.42
CA ARG A 257 9.20 9.24 -9.66
C ARG A 257 9.77 8.66 -8.36
N ILE A 258 8.95 8.68 -7.31
CA ILE A 258 9.25 8.20 -5.96
C ILE A 258 7.99 7.53 -5.40
N ALA A 259 8.16 6.49 -4.61
CA ALA A 259 7.06 5.87 -3.88
C ALA A 259 7.27 5.92 -2.36
N PHE A 260 6.18 5.80 -1.61
CA PHE A 260 6.17 5.88 -0.15
C PHE A 260 5.64 4.58 0.45
N TYR A 261 6.21 4.15 1.57
CA TYR A 261 5.83 2.93 2.27
C TYR A 261 5.11 3.25 3.60
N GLN A 262 3.98 2.59 3.83
CA GLN A 262 3.17 2.74 5.03
C GLN A 262 2.90 1.38 5.67
N ARG A 263 2.66 1.40 6.99
CA ARG A 263 2.37 0.22 7.80
C ARG A 263 1.12 0.44 8.66
N SER A 264 0.40 -0.63 8.95
CA SER A 264 -0.77 -0.59 9.81
C SER A 264 -1.01 -1.92 10.51
N LYS A 265 -1.39 -1.90 11.79
CA LYS A 265 -1.82 -3.12 12.49
C LYS A 265 -3.21 -3.59 12.10
N ASP A 266 -4.09 -2.67 11.67
CA ASP A 266 -5.53 -2.91 11.49
C ASP A 266 -6.04 -2.65 10.05
N GLY A 267 -5.18 -2.08 9.19
CA GLY A 267 -5.50 -1.70 7.82
C GLY A 267 -6.29 -0.39 7.70
N ILE A 268 -6.65 0.25 8.81
CA ILE A 268 -7.42 1.50 8.86
C ILE A 268 -6.52 2.67 9.23
N ASN A 269 -5.67 2.48 10.23
CA ASN A 269 -4.79 3.49 10.79
C ASN A 269 -3.36 3.26 10.31
N TRP A 270 -2.84 4.18 9.50
CA TRP A 270 -1.58 4.03 8.80
C TRP A 270 -0.51 4.98 9.35
N ILE A 271 0.71 4.47 9.47
CA ILE A 271 1.93 5.27 9.69
C ILE A 271 2.82 5.19 8.45
N THR A 272 3.55 6.26 8.15
CA THR A 272 4.53 6.29 7.04
C THR A 272 5.92 6.00 7.59
N ASP A 273 6.59 5.00 7.05
CA ASP A 273 8.01 4.74 7.36
C ASP A 273 8.88 5.74 6.57
N PRO A 274 10.01 6.20 7.13
CA PRO A 274 10.90 7.14 6.45
C PRO A 274 11.63 6.49 5.27
N GLY A 275 11.97 7.30 4.28
CA GLY A 275 12.71 6.92 3.08
C GLY A 275 11.84 6.49 1.91
N GLU A 276 12.50 6.28 0.78
CA GLU A 276 11.88 5.82 -0.46
C GLU A 276 11.40 4.37 -0.34
N ALA A 277 10.18 4.12 -0.84
CA ALA A 277 9.73 2.75 -1.07
C ALA A 277 10.40 2.16 -2.31
N TYR A 278 10.39 2.91 -3.40
CA TYR A 278 11.18 2.65 -4.59
C TYR A 278 11.32 3.95 -5.39
N GLN A 279 12.26 3.93 -6.33
CA GLN A 279 12.47 4.97 -7.35
C GLN A 279 13.11 4.30 -8.58
N PRO A 280 13.29 5.01 -9.71
CA PRO A 280 14.06 4.48 -10.83
C PRO A 280 15.44 3.97 -10.40
N GLY A 281 15.82 2.79 -10.91
CA GLY A 281 17.09 2.13 -10.61
C GLY A 281 16.99 0.89 -9.70
N VAL A 282 15.78 0.46 -9.33
CA VAL A 282 15.58 -0.76 -8.51
C VAL A 282 15.73 -2.07 -9.29
N SER A 283 15.77 -2.06 -10.63
CA SER A 283 16.12 -3.24 -11.43
C SER A 283 17.63 -3.28 -11.70
N PHE A 284 18.36 -3.95 -10.81
CA PHE A 284 19.81 -4.10 -10.91
C PHE A 284 20.24 -5.58 -10.96
N HIS A 285 21.39 -5.81 -11.56
CA HIS A 285 22.01 -7.12 -11.79
C HIS A 285 22.97 -7.44 -10.63
N GLU A 286 23.43 -8.69 -10.55
CA GLU A 286 24.36 -9.11 -9.49
C GLU A 286 25.71 -8.36 -9.53
N ASP A 287 26.14 -7.93 -10.72
CA ASP A 287 27.35 -7.12 -10.94
C ASP A 287 27.14 -5.61 -10.70
N GLY A 288 25.92 -5.19 -10.33
CA GLY A 288 25.56 -3.79 -10.08
C GLY A 288 25.09 -3.02 -11.32
N LYS A 289 25.04 -3.64 -12.50
CA LYS A 289 24.42 -3.00 -13.68
C LYS A 289 22.95 -2.69 -13.42
N VAL A 290 22.49 -1.52 -13.85
CA VAL A 290 21.09 -1.07 -13.70
C VAL A 290 20.42 -1.02 -15.07
N GLU A 291 19.20 -1.57 -15.17
CA GLU A 291 18.30 -1.32 -16.31
C GLU A 291 17.49 -0.06 -15.99
N ASN A 292 17.87 1.08 -16.54
CA ASN A 292 17.37 2.37 -16.05
C ASN A 292 16.05 2.79 -16.72
N TRP A 293 14.99 2.01 -16.46
CA TRP A 293 13.64 2.31 -16.95
C TRP A 293 13.18 3.71 -16.54
N PHE A 294 12.46 4.39 -17.44
CA PHE A 294 11.99 5.75 -17.19
C PHE A 294 10.95 5.78 -16.06
N LYS A 295 10.00 4.84 -16.07
CA LYS A 295 8.95 4.73 -15.03
C LYS A 295 8.84 3.31 -14.49
N TYR A 296 8.52 3.23 -13.20
CA TYR A 296 8.15 2.04 -12.47
C TYR A 296 6.80 2.29 -11.84
N GLU A 297 5.76 1.66 -12.35
CA GLU A 297 4.38 1.88 -11.91
C GLU A 297 3.70 0.53 -11.65
N ARG A 298 2.49 0.57 -11.08
CA ARG A 298 1.68 -0.63 -10.81
C ARG A 298 2.45 -1.75 -10.07
N ILE A 299 3.24 -1.40 -9.06
CA ILE A 299 3.89 -2.41 -8.22
C ILE A 299 2.85 -3.45 -7.74
N LYS A 300 3.18 -4.74 -7.84
CA LYS A 300 2.48 -5.83 -7.15
C LYS A 300 3.45 -6.67 -6.35
N ILE A 301 2.94 -7.29 -5.30
CA ILE A 301 3.72 -8.06 -4.35
C ILE A 301 3.33 -9.53 -4.47
N PHE A 302 4.31 -10.36 -4.80
CA PHE A 302 4.19 -11.80 -4.65
C PHE A 302 4.66 -12.20 -3.25
N GLN A 303 3.83 -12.98 -2.56
CA GLN A 303 3.96 -13.26 -1.13
C GLN A 303 4.34 -14.72 -0.86
N ASP A 304 5.08 -14.96 0.21
CA ASP A 304 5.28 -16.32 0.74
C ASP A 304 4.09 -16.80 1.60
N LYS A 305 4.21 -18.00 2.19
CA LYS A 305 3.18 -18.59 3.06
C LYS A 305 2.88 -17.81 4.35
N TYR A 306 3.76 -16.89 4.76
CA TYR A 306 3.58 -16.00 5.90
C TYR A 306 3.09 -14.61 5.47
N GLY A 307 2.79 -14.43 4.18
CA GLY A 307 2.40 -13.17 3.59
C GLY A 307 3.56 -12.16 3.45
N ARG A 308 4.82 -12.57 3.65
CA ARG A 308 5.97 -11.66 3.47
C ARG A 308 6.16 -11.39 1.99
N ALA A 309 6.52 -10.15 1.65
CA ALA A 309 6.88 -9.77 0.29
C ALA A 309 8.21 -10.43 -0.09
N ILE A 310 8.19 -11.33 -1.08
CA ILE A 310 9.40 -12.01 -1.61
C ILE A 310 9.78 -11.56 -3.01
N GLN A 311 8.87 -10.88 -3.70
CA GLN A 311 9.11 -10.33 -5.02
C GLN A 311 8.16 -9.16 -5.26
N ALA A 312 8.68 -8.11 -5.88
CA ALA A 312 7.88 -7.06 -6.48
C ALA A 312 7.86 -7.25 -7.99
N ASN A 313 6.74 -6.98 -8.63
CA ASN A 313 6.67 -6.87 -10.08
C ASN A 313 6.15 -5.49 -10.47
N PHE A 314 6.60 -4.98 -11.61
CA PHE A 314 6.31 -3.62 -12.06
C PHE A 314 5.86 -3.61 -13.51
N ALA A 315 5.03 -2.62 -13.84
CA ALA A 315 4.97 -2.11 -15.19
C ALA A 315 6.12 -1.11 -15.38
N VAL A 316 6.93 -1.32 -16.41
CA VAL A 316 8.02 -0.41 -16.77
C VAL A 316 7.87 0.06 -18.20
N ILE A 317 8.27 1.30 -18.44
CA ILE A 317 8.33 1.93 -19.77
C ILE A 317 9.66 2.68 -19.86
N ASP A 318 10.28 2.62 -21.03
CA ASP A 318 11.63 3.14 -21.26
C ASP A 318 11.64 4.65 -21.57
N THR A 319 10.47 5.23 -21.84
CA THR A 319 10.29 6.66 -22.14
C THR A 319 9.05 7.25 -21.45
N LEU A 320 8.75 8.52 -21.73
CA LEU A 320 7.52 9.19 -21.32
C LEU A 320 6.30 8.54 -21.99
N LYS A 321 5.19 8.37 -21.25
CA LYS A 321 3.98 7.71 -21.79
C LYS A 321 3.42 8.36 -23.07
N ASN A 322 3.64 9.66 -23.28
CA ASN A 322 3.18 10.34 -24.50
C ASN A 322 4.20 10.29 -25.65
N GLU A 323 5.41 9.80 -25.39
CA GLU A 323 6.51 9.66 -26.36
C GLU A 323 6.64 8.24 -26.89
N ASP A 324 5.99 7.27 -26.25
CA ASP A 324 5.71 5.94 -26.81
C ASP A 324 4.58 6.11 -27.85
N LEU A 325 4.98 6.00 -29.12
CA LEU A 325 4.18 6.24 -30.33
C LEU A 325 4.06 4.97 -31.19
N PRO A 326 3.04 4.87 -32.05
CA PRO A 326 2.83 3.66 -32.84
C PRO A 326 4.01 3.34 -33.78
N ASN A 327 4.54 2.11 -33.70
CA ASN A 327 5.67 1.61 -34.51
C ASN A 327 6.99 2.38 -34.32
N ASP A 328 7.25 2.93 -33.14
CA ASP A 328 8.55 3.49 -32.80
C ASP A 328 9.50 2.43 -32.18
N ASN A 329 10.51 2.87 -31.43
CA ASN A 329 11.46 2.00 -30.74
C ASN A 329 11.30 2.07 -29.20
N HIS A 330 10.13 2.45 -28.72
CA HIS A 330 9.77 2.56 -27.31
C HIS A 330 8.60 1.62 -27.01
N SER A 331 8.50 1.14 -25.77
CA SER A 331 7.36 0.30 -25.37
C SER A 331 7.35 0.09 -23.86
N SER A 332 6.38 -0.68 -23.39
CA SER A 332 6.24 -1.07 -21.99
C SER A 332 6.23 -2.58 -21.79
N LYS A 333 6.76 -3.02 -20.65
CA LYS A 333 6.78 -4.42 -20.25
C LYS A 333 6.44 -4.61 -18.78
N ASN A 334 6.19 -5.86 -18.39
CA ASN A 334 6.21 -6.24 -16.98
C ASN A 334 7.59 -6.84 -16.62
N ILE A 335 8.11 -6.53 -15.44
CA ILE A 335 9.32 -7.13 -14.87
C ILE A 335 9.08 -7.64 -13.44
N SER A 336 9.88 -8.60 -13.01
CA SER A 336 9.91 -9.14 -11.65
C SER A 336 11.27 -8.90 -10.99
N ILE A 337 11.26 -8.47 -9.74
CA ILE A 337 12.48 -8.18 -8.94
C ILE A 337 12.33 -8.84 -7.56
N PRO A 338 13.24 -9.74 -7.16
CA PRO A 338 13.17 -10.37 -5.84
C PRO A 338 13.32 -9.35 -4.70
N LEU A 339 12.68 -9.65 -3.57
CA LEU A 339 12.76 -8.89 -2.35
C LEU A 339 13.33 -9.77 -1.23
N ASN A 340 14.13 -9.19 -0.34
CA ASN A 340 14.47 -9.79 0.92
C ASN A 340 13.19 -9.91 1.78
N PRO A 341 12.73 -11.13 2.14
CA PRO A 341 11.51 -11.30 2.94
C PRO A 341 11.67 -10.83 4.39
N GLY A 342 12.92 -10.70 4.86
CA GLY A 342 13.22 -10.55 6.28
C GLY A 342 13.05 -11.85 7.05
N VAL A 343 13.34 -11.82 8.35
CA VAL A 343 13.30 -12.99 9.25
C VAL A 343 12.01 -13.04 10.07
N LEU A 344 11.60 -14.25 10.45
CA LEU A 344 10.48 -14.45 11.36
C LEU A 344 10.90 -14.18 12.81
N LEU A 345 10.18 -13.27 13.46
CA LEU A 345 10.46 -12.83 14.82
C LEU A 345 9.29 -13.12 15.77
N THR A 346 9.61 -13.46 17.01
CA THR A 346 8.62 -13.56 18.10
C THR A 346 9.15 -12.90 19.35
N VAL A 347 8.45 -11.87 19.84
CA VAL A 347 8.73 -11.30 21.18
C VAL A 347 8.20 -12.28 22.24
N LEU A 348 9.09 -12.71 23.14
CA LEU A 348 8.77 -13.73 24.15
C LEU A 348 8.27 -13.15 25.47
N ASP A 349 8.47 -11.86 25.70
CA ASP A 349 7.97 -11.18 26.88
C ASP A 349 6.47 -10.93 26.77
N THR A 350 5.73 -11.17 27.85
CA THR A 350 4.26 -11.09 27.85
C THR A 350 3.72 -9.80 28.45
N LYS A 351 4.57 -9.03 29.14
CA LYS A 351 4.20 -7.75 29.75
C LYS A 351 4.66 -6.58 28.89
N PRO A 352 3.89 -5.48 28.84
CA PRO A 352 4.32 -4.26 28.17
C PRO A 352 5.72 -3.81 28.56
N ILE A 353 6.48 -3.37 27.56
CA ILE A 353 7.80 -2.77 27.76
C ILE A 353 7.62 -1.38 28.38
N THR A 354 8.40 -1.10 29.41
CA THR A 354 8.39 0.18 30.14
C THR A 354 9.83 0.65 30.37
N GLU A 355 10.02 1.86 30.90
CA GLU A 355 11.34 2.35 31.31
C GLU A 355 12.05 1.45 32.34
N LYS A 356 11.29 0.63 33.08
CA LYS A 356 11.83 -0.33 34.05
C LYS A 356 12.29 -1.63 33.40
N THR A 357 11.86 -1.93 32.18
CA THR A 357 12.25 -3.14 31.45
C THR A 357 13.76 -3.16 31.26
N LYS A 358 14.40 -4.24 31.71
CA LYS A 358 15.87 -4.40 31.66
C LYS A 358 16.34 -5.23 30.49
N THR A 359 15.49 -6.13 30.01
CA THR A 359 15.79 -6.96 28.86
C THR A 359 14.55 -7.17 28.02
N ILE A 360 14.77 -7.43 26.73
CA ILE A 360 13.75 -7.86 25.78
C ILE A 360 14.24 -9.13 25.11
N ARG A 361 13.42 -10.17 25.09
CA ARG A 361 13.75 -11.46 24.50
C ARG A 361 12.99 -11.63 23.19
N VAL A 362 13.73 -11.83 22.12
CA VAL A 362 13.19 -12.04 20.77
C VAL A 362 13.72 -13.36 20.25
N LYS A 363 12.82 -14.23 19.79
CA LYS A 363 13.17 -15.43 19.06
C LYS A 363 13.28 -15.11 17.58
N ILE A 364 14.37 -15.53 16.96
CA ILE A 364 14.60 -15.53 15.51
C ILE A 364 14.46 -16.97 15.04
N ALA A 365 13.49 -17.24 14.18
CA ALA A 365 13.23 -18.61 13.71
C ALA A 365 14.27 -19.06 12.67
N ALA A 366 14.59 -20.35 12.66
CA ALA A 366 15.30 -20.96 11.54
C ALA A 366 14.39 -21.14 10.34
N GLU A 367 14.95 -20.92 9.14
CA GLU A 367 14.25 -21.07 7.87
C GLU A 367 15.10 -21.87 6.88
N GLU A 368 14.49 -22.31 5.78
CA GLU A 368 15.25 -22.95 4.71
C GLU A 368 16.31 -21.96 4.17
N GLY A 369 17.57 -22.39 4.15
CA GLY A 369 18.69 -21.53 3.76
C GLY A 369 19.12 -20.48 4.79
N PHE A 370 18.58 -20.51 6.02
CA PHE A 370 18.96 -19.59 7.10
C PHE A 370 19.02 -20.26 8.47
N ASN A 371 20.23 -20.35 9.03
CA ASN A 371 20.49 -20.83 10.38
C ASN A 371 20.82 -19.65 11.31
N PRO A 372 19.88 -19.21 12.17
CA PRO A 372 20.09 -18.04 13.01
C PRO A 372 21.21 -18.23 14.05
N GLN A 373 21.59 -19.47 14.36
CA GLN A 373 22.64 -19.77 15.34
C GLN A 373 24.06 -19.54 14.79
N THR A 374 24.23 -19.53 13.47
CA THR A 374 25.55 -19.42 12.81
C THR A 374 25.64 -18.27 11.82
N ASP A 375 24.52 -17.86 11.25
CA ASP A 375 24.53 -16.99 10.08
C ASP A 375 24.42 -15.51 10.44
N ILE A 376 24.19 -15.18 11.72
CA ILE A 376 23.96 -13.80 12.19
C ILE A 376 25.25 -13.20 12.75
N ASP A 377 25.62 -12.00 12.29
CA ASP A 377 26.55 -11.15 13.03
C ASP A 377 25.82 -10.51 14.22
N LEU A 378 25.95 -11.11 15.40
CA LEU A 378 25.24 -10.68 16.60
C LEU A 378 25.57 -9.23 17.02
N ASN A 379 26.76 -8.71 16.67
CA ASN A 379 27.15 -7.35 17.04
C ASN A 379 26.42 -6.28 16.22
N SER A 380 26.01 -6.66 15.00
CA SER A 380 25.23 -5.80 14.11
C SER A 380 23.78 -5.62 14.55
N LEU A 381 23.22 -6.56 15.32
CA LEU A 381 21.80 -6.59 15.64
C LEU A 381 21.37 -5.38 16.47
N ARG A 382 20.24 -4.79 16.05
CA ARG A 382 19.47 -3.77 16.78
C ARG A 382 18.01 -4.17 16.80
N PHE A 383 17.35 -3.96 17.94
CA PHE A 383 15.91 -4.21 18.09
C PHE A 383 15.22 -3.07 18.85
N GLY A 384 14.02 -2.68 18.42
CA GLY A 384 13.26 -1.60 19.05
C GLY A 384 12.19 -1.04 18.13
N ALA A 385 11.62 0.10 18.50
CA ALA A 385 10.70 0.84 17.65
C ALA A 385 11.37 1.23 16.33
N SER A 386 10.58 1.24 15.26
CA SER A 386 11.11 1.54 13.91
C SER A 386 11.71 2.95 13.84
N THR A 387 11.16 3.90 14.61
CA THR A 387 11.65 5.29 14.72
C THR A 387 13.04 5.42 15.33
N GLU A 388 13.51 4.42 16.07
CA GLU A 388 14.88 4.39 16.60
C GLU A 388 15.79 3.55 15.70
N VAL A 389 15.36 2.33 15.37
CA VAL A 389 16.16 1.34 14.65
C VAL A 389 16.53 1.81 13.24
N ASN A 390 15.62 2.54 12.56
CA ASN A 390 15.89 3.11 11.23
C ASN A 390 17.05 4.10 11.19
N TYR A 391 17.50 4.61 12.35
CA TYR A 391 18.62 5.55 12.48
C TYR A 391 19.81 4.93 13.22
N GLY A 392 19.94 3.59 13.20
CA GLY A 392 21.07 2.86 13.78
C GLY A 392 21.08 2.77 15.31
N LYS A 393 20.01 3.23 15.97
CA LYS A 393 19.80 3.08 17.42
C LYS A 393 19.12 1.75 17.73
N GLY A 394 18.42 1.66 18.87
CA GLY A 394 17.79 0.43 19.35
C GLY A 394 18.69 -0.38 20.29
N CYS A 395 18.09 -1.42 20.87
CA CYS A 395 18.74 -2.24 21.88
C CYS A 395 19.86 -3.10 21.29
N LYS A 396 20.85 -3.40 22.12
CA LYS A 396 21.98 -4.25 21.75
C LYS A 396 21.85 -5.65 22.37
N VAL A 397 22.45 -6.62 21.72
CA VAL A 397 22.51 -8.00 22.21
C VAL A 397 23.31 -8.08 23.50
N LEU A 398 22.76 -8.76 24.51
CA LEU A 398 23.45 -9.12 25.75
C LEU A 398 23.88 -10.58 25.75
N SER A 399 22.99 -11.47 25.32
CA SER A 399 23.23 -12.91 25.29
C SER A 399 22.29 -13.59 24.31
N THR A 400 22.63 -14.83 23.98
CA THR A 400 21.82 -15.70 23.13
C THR A 400 21.61 -17.05 23.80
N LYS A 401 20.55 -17.74 23.40
CA LYS A 401 20.25 -19.11 23.80
C LYS A 401 19.66 -19.86 22.62
N ASN A 402 20.19 -21.04 22.32
CA ASN A 402 19.64 -21.91 21.29
C ASN A 402 18.32 -22.52 21.78
N GLU A 403 17.31 -22.57 20.91
CA GLU A 403 16.03 -23.23 21.16
C GLU A 403 15.69 -24.12 19.96
N GLY A 404 16.10 -25.39 20.05
CA GLY A 404 16.09 -26.27 18.87
C GLY A 404 17.00 -25.71 17.78
N LYS A 405 16.43 -25.39 16.61
CA LYS A 405 17.14 -24.74 15.49
C LYS A 405 17.06 -23.21 15.54
N ASP A 406 16.15 -22.66 16.34
CA ASP A 406 15.95 -21.22 16.48
C ASP A 406 17.02 -20.59 17.39
N LEU A 407 17.09 -19.26 17.38
CA LEU A 407 17.93 -18.49 18.30
C LEU A 407 17.07 -17.52 19.12
N VAL A 408 17.15 -17.61 20.45
CA VAL A 408 16.60 -16.59 21.34
C VAL A 408 17.68 -15.57 21.65
N VAL A 409 17.43 -14.31 21.31
CA VAL A 409 18.33 -13.18 21.56
C VAL A 409 17.77 -12.35 22.71
N THR A 410 18.59 -12.10 23.72
CA THR A 410 18.25 -11.21 24.84
C THR A 410 18.93 -9.86 24.61
N PHE A 411 18.14 -8.80 24.47
CA PHE A 411 18.58 -7.43 24.29
C PHE A 411 18.58 -6.65 25.61
N ASP A 412 19.37 -5.59 25.72
CA ASP A 412 19.53 -4.76 26.94
C ASP A 412 18.39 -3.77 27.24
N ALA A 413 17.33 -3.78 26.43
CA ALA A 413 16.17 -2.89 26.50
C ALA A 413 16.47 -1.37 26.44
N LYS A 414 17.75 -0.96 26.38
CA LYS A 414 18.13 0.46 26.38
C LYS A 414 17.85 1.07 25.02
N GLY A 415 17.28 2.28 25.01
CA GLY A 415 16.95 2.99 23.78
C GLY A 415 15.98 2.21 22.87
N ASN A 416 15.11 1.38 23.45
CA ASN A 416 14.17 0.56 22.68
C ASN A 416 13.15 1.42 21.91
N GLY A 417 12.75 2.58 22.45
CA GLY A 417 11.78 3.48 21.80
C GLY A 417 10.35 2.95 21.69
N ILE A 418 10.05 1.76 22.24
CA ILE A 418 8.73 1.14 22.17
C ILE A 418 7.79 1.88 23.13
N THR A 419 6.77 2.50 22.56
CA THR A 419 5.69 3.20 23.27
C THR A 419 4.37 2.45 23.13
N ALA A 420 3.26 3.03 23.62
CA ALA A 420 1.93 2.44 23.46
C ALA A 420 1.44 2.43 22.00
N GLU A 421 2.01 3.31 21.17
CA GLU A 421 1.70 3.46 19.75
C GLU A 421 2.48 2.49 18.86
N GLU A 422 3.59 1.93 19.34
CA GLU A 422 4.36 0.95 18.58
C GLU A 422 3.63 -0.41 18.57
N PHE A 423 3.41 -0.94 17.37
CA PHE A 423 2.68 -2.18 17.14
C PHE A 423 3.53 -3.22 16.39
N ALA A 424 4.69 -2.86 15.85
CA ALA A 424 5.55 -3.77 15.12
C ALA A 424 7.00 -3.27 15.28
N PRO A 425 7.65 -3.53 16.43
CA PRO A 425 9.08 -3.26 16.57
C PRO A 425 9.88 -3.99 15.50
N LYS A 426 10.99 -3.36 15.12
CA LYS A 426 11.85 -3.75 14.03
C LYS A 426 13.16 -4.32 14.55
N LEU A 427 13.67 -5.33 13.86
CA LEU A 427 15.04 -5.80 13.95
C LEU A 427 15.80 -5.34 12.70
N LEU A 428 17.02 -4.84 12.87
CA LEU A 428 18.00 -4.66 11.80
C LEU A 428 19.33 -5.29 12.19
N GLY A 429 20.06 -5.80 11.21
CA GLY A 429 21.40 -6.33 11.39
C GLY A 429 21.95 -6.91 10.09
N LYS A 430 22.96 -7.76 10.20
CA LYS A 430 23.65 -8.38 9.08
C LYS A 430 23.88 -9.86 9.35
N THR A 431 23.95 -10.62 8.27
CA THR A 431 24.53 -11.96 8.33
C THR A 431 26.04 -11.88 8.53
N THR A 432 26.67 -12.98 8.89
CA THR A 432 28.14 -13.11 8.93
C THR A 432 28.80 -12.86 7.58
N SER A 433 28.05 -13.02 6.48
CA SER A 433 28.48 -12.65 5.12
C SER A 433 28.17 -11.20 4.74
N GLY A 434 27.68 -10.38 5.67
CA GLY A 434 27.38 -8.96 5.45
C GLY A 434 26.03 -8.64 4.79
N LYS A 435 25.17 -9.65 4.52
CA LYS A 435 23.85 -9.42 3.91
C LYS A 435 22.88 -8.82 4.92
N LEU A 436 21.99 -7.94 4.47
CA LEU A 436 20.98 -7.30 5.32
C LEU A 436 20.05 -8.34 5.99
N LEU A 437 19.91 -8.22 7.31
CA LEU A 437 18.83 -8.85 8.08
C LEU A 437 17.86 -7.76 8.54
N PHE A 438 16.58 -7.98 8.30
CA PHE A 438 15.51 -7.17 8.90
C PHE A 438 14.34 -8.06 9.29
N GLY A 439 13.47 -7.57 10.17
CA GLY A 439 12.20 -8.21 10.47
C GLY A 439 11.34 -7.34 11.36
N TYR A 440 10.05 -7.66 11.44
CA TYR A 440 9.13 -7.05 12.38
C TYR A 440 8.52 -8.14 13.27
N ALA A 441 8.10 -7.78 14.48
CA ALA A 441 7.47 -8.72 15.40
C ALA A 441 6.13 -8.18 15.90
N ARG A 442 5.15 -9.06 16.11
CA ARG A 442 3.97 -8.71 16.91
C ARG A 442 4.35 -8.61 18.39
N LEU A 443 3.69 -7.70 19.11
CA LEU A 443 3.78 -7.52 20.55
C LEU A 443 2.65 -8.28 21.25
N PRO A 444 2.92 -9.18 22.22
CA PRO A 444 1.90 -10.02 22.85
C PRO A 444 0.76 -9.28 23.58
N TRP A 445 0.98 -8.01 23.94
CA TRP A 445 -0.01 -7.16 24.62
C TRP A 445 -0.74 -6.20 23.68
N VAL A 446 -0.43 -6.20 22.38
CA VAL A 446 -1.11 -5.37 21.37
C VAL A 446 -2.20 -6.20 20.69
N SER A 447 -3.39 -5.61 20.57
CA SER A 447 -4.47 -6.18 19.78
C SER A 447 -4.30 -5.80 18.30
N TYR A 448 -4.30 -6.81 17.42
CA TYR A 448 -4.21 -6.63 15.95
C TYR A 448 -5.56 -6.80 15.26
N ASN A 449 -6.53 -7.37 15.95
CA ASN A 449 -7.89 -7.57 15.46
C ASN A 449 -8.85 -6.85 16.37
N ASP A 450 -8.90 -5.51 16.25
CA ASP A 450 -9.87 -4.69 16.96
C ASP A 450 -11.21 -4.63 16.19
N PRO A 451 -12.34 -4.40 16.88
CA PRO A 451 -13.60 -4.08 16.23
C PRO A 451 -13.47 -2.81 15.38
N ILE A 452 -14.11 -2.77 14.21
CA ILE A 452 -14.13 -1.59 13.33
C ILE A 452 -15.57 -1.08 13.30
N LEU A 453 -15.95 -0.33 14.33
CA LEU A 453 -17.27 0.29 14.39
C LEU A 453 -17.32 1.49 13.44
N SER A 454 -18.31 1.50 12.55
CA SER A 454 -18.49 2.55 11.55
C SER A 454 -19.94 2.99 11.50
N ALA A 455 -20.17 4.26 11.86
CA ALA A 455 -21.46 4.89 11.75
C ALA A 455 -21.68 5.52 10.35
N ARG A 456 -22.95 5.60 9.97
CA ARG A 456 -23.46 6.43 8.86
C ARG A 456 -23.75 7.85 9.30
N MET A 457 -23.99 8.73 8.33
CA MET A 457 -24.48 10.07 8.62
C MET A 457 -25.82 10.00 9.34
N PRO A 458 -26.01 10.69 10.47
CA PRO A 458 -27.29 10.76 11.16
C PRO A 458 -28.41 11.32 10.29
N VAL A 459 -29.59 10.74 10.41
CA VAL A 459 -30.83 11.23 9.77
C VAL A 459 -31.69 11.88 10.84
N PHE A 460 -31.96 13.18 10.68
CA PHE A 460 -32.81 13.95 11.57
C PHE A 460 -34.27 13.76 11.16
N ALA A 461 -35.14 13.41 12.11
CA ALA A 461 -36.57 13.40 11.88
C ALA A 461 -37.09 14.82 11.60
N SER A 462 -38.27 14.94 10.99
CA SER A 462 -38.88 16.23 10.65
C SER A 462 -39.13 17.16 11.85
N ASP A 463 -39.30 16.59 13.05
CA ASP A 463 -39.43 17.34 14.29
C ASP A 463 -38.07 17.71 14.93
N SER A 464 -36.97 17.24 14.34
CA SER A 464 -35.60 17.33 14.82
C SER A 464 -35.35 16.79 16.23
N ARG A 465 -36.33 16.12 16.87
CA ARG A 465 -36.16 15.56 18.21
C ARG A 465 -35.53 14.19 18.16
N ASN A 466 -35.87 13.41 17.15
CA ASN A 466 -35.33 12.07 16.94
C ASN A 466 -34.26 12.08 15.87
N ILE A 467 -33.12 11.47 16.16
CA ILE A 467 -32.01 11.33 15.22
C ILE A 467 -31.72 9.84 15.09
N ASN A 468 -31.81 9.28 13.89
CA ASN A 468 -31.46 7.89 13.64
C ASN A 468 -30.03 7.77 13.12
N VAL A 469 -29.28 6.79 13.63
CA VAL A 469 -27.92 6.49 13.21
C VAL A 469 -27.76 4.98 13.02
N VAL A 470 -27.29 4.57 11.85
CA VAL A 470 -26.87 3.19 11.60
C VAL A 470 -25.42 3.02 12.03
N VAL A 471 -25.15 1.99 12.84
CA VAL A 471 -23.80 1.57 13.23
C VAL A 471 -23.57 0.12 12.84
N GLU A 472 -22.43 -0.16 12.24
CA GLU A 472 -22.01 -1.51 11.83
C GLU A 472 -20.59 -1.82 12.32
N ASN A 473 -20.31 -3.09 12.56
CA ASN A 473 -18.96 -3.58 12.89
C ASN A 473 -18.30 -4.25 11.68
N PHE A 474 -17.32 -3.62 11.06
CA PHE A 474 -16.51 -4.21 9.98
C PHE A 474 -15.24 -4.93 10.49
N GLY A 475 -15.10 -5.04 11.82
CA GLY A 475 -14.02 -5.76 12.47
C GLY A 475 -14.22 -7.27 12.41
N GLN A 476 -13.17 -8.00 12.77
CA GLN A 476 -13.13 -9.46 12.74
C GLN A 476 -13.54 -10.09 14.09
N VAL A 477 -13.80 -9.24 15.10
CA VAL A 477 -14.17 -9.64 16.46
C VAL A 477 -15.39 -8.85 16.94
N VAL A 478 -16.05 -9.37 17.98
CA VAL A 478 -17.19 -8.71 18.62
C VAL A 478 -16.74 -7.39 19.26
N SER A 479 -17.53 -6.33 19.09
CA SER A 479 -17.26 -5.04 19.74
C SER A 479 -17.56 -5.06 21.22
N GLN A 480 -16.88 -4.22 21.99
CA GLN A 480 -17.27 -3.95 23.37
C GLN A 480 -18.54 -3.07 23.42
N LYS A 481 -19.12 -2.94 24.62
CA LYS A 481 -20.11 -1.90 24.89
C LYS A 481 -19.47 -0.53 24.62
N ALA A 482 -20.20 0.34 23.95
CA ALA A 482 -19.73 1.67 23.58
C ALA A 482 -20.83 2.71 23.79
N VAL A 483 -20.48 3.97 23.57
CA VAL A 483 -21.40 5.10 23.52
C VAL A 483 -21.23 5.79 22.17
N LEU A 484 -22.36 6.01 21.50
CA LEU A 484 -22.45 6.88 20.34
C LEU A 484 -22.75 8.30 20.83
N LEU A 485 -21.92 9.26 20.46
CA LEU A 485 -22.02 10.66 20.86
C LEU A 485 -22.03 11.54 19.62
N LEU A 486 -23.11 12.31 19.43
CA LEU A 486 -23.21 13.32 18.39
C LEU A 486 -22.93 14.70 18.99
N GLU A 487 -21.97 15.42 18.43
CA GLU A 487 -21.56 16.75 18.87
C GLU A 487 -21.65 17.74 17.70
N GLN A 488 -22.15 18.94 17.96
CA GLN A 488 -22.08 20.08 17.05
C GLN A 488 -20.76 20.83 17.28
N LEU A 489 -20.09 21.20 16.19
CA LEU A 489 -18.94 22.11 16.21
C LEU A 489 -19.41 23.55 16.00
N GLN A 490 -19.11 24.42 16.96
CA GLN A 490 -19.39 25.86 16.87
C GLN A 490 -18.26 26.66 17.53
N ASP A 491 -17.62 27.56 16.78
CA ASP A 491 -16.53 28.43 17.27
C ASP A 491 -15.39 27.67 17.95
N GLY A 492 -15.02 26.50 17.39
CA GLY A 492 -14.00 25.61 17.96
C GLY A 492 -14.43 24.83 19.21
N LYS A 493 -15.67 25.04 19.70
CA LYS A 493 -16.25 24.32 20.83
C LYS A 493 -17.15 23.18 20.35
N ARG A 494 -17.19 22.10 21.12
CA ARG A 494 -18.08 20.95 20.91
C ARG A 494 -19.26 21.05 21.86
N LYS A 495 -20.47 20.94 21.33
CA LYS A 495 -21.72 20.89 22.11
C LYS A 495 -22.41 19.56 21.86
N VAL A 496 -22.76 18.84 22.92
CA VAL A 496 -23.45 17.56 22.80
C VAL A 496 -24.87 17.79 22.26
N VAL A 497 -25.19 17.10 21.17
CA VAL A 497 -26.52 17.10 20.54
C VAL A 497 -27.32 15.92 21.06
N GLY A 498 -26.70 14.74 21.17
CA GLY A 498 -27.37 13.54 21.65
C GLY A 498 -26.37 12.40 21.86
N GLN A 499 -26.78 11.42 22.67
CA GLN A 499 -25.98 10.23 22.93
C GLN A 499 -26.85 8.98 23.13
N ALA A 500 -26.30 7.80 22.81
CA ALA A 500 -26.94 6.52 23.09
C ALA A 500 -25.90 5.44 23.43
N LYS A 501 -26.31 4.48 24.26
CA LYS A 501 -25.51 3.29 24.58
C LYS A 501 -25.58 2.31 23.42
N LEU A 502 -24.43 1.87 22.95
CA LEU A 502 -24.27 0.85 21.91
C LEU A 502 -23.93 -0.49 22.56
N SER A 503 -24.78 -1.48 22.31
CA SER A 503 -24.51 -2.88 22.69
C SER A 503 -23.42 -3.49 21.80
N PRO A 504 -22.72 -4.54 22.28
CA PRO A 504 -21.77 -5.30 21.48
C PRO A 504 -22.35 -5.73 20.12
N LEU A 505 -21.61 -5.48 19.04
CA LEU A 505 -21.94 -5.95 17.70
C LEU A 505 -20.96 -7.04 17.29
N VAL A 506 -21.51 -8.18 16.84
CA VAL A 506 -20.73 -9.24 16.20
C VAL A 506 -20.10 -8.74 14.89
N PRO A 507 -19.05 -9.41 14.36
CA PRO A 507 -18.52 -9.08 13.03
C PRO A 507 -19.62 -8.99 11.98
N TYR A 508 -19.61 -7.91 11.20
CA TYR A 508 -20.61 -7.53 10.19
C TYR A 508 -22.04 -7.35 10.72
N GLY A 509 -22.20 -7.27 12.04
CA GLY A 509 -23.46 -6.93 12.70
C GLY A 509 -23.80 -5.45 12.52
N LYS A 510 -25.11 -5.16 12.40
CA LYS A 510 -25.70 -3.83 12.21
C LYS A 510 -26.71 -3.53 13.31
N THR A 511 -26.81 -2.27 13.71
CA THR A 511 -27.91 -1.77 14.53
C THR A 511 -28.33 -0.36 14.10
N ASP A 512 -29.62 -0.08 14.24
CA ASP A 512 -30.19 1.27 14.18
C ASP A 512 -30.24 1.84 15.60
N MET A 513 -29.86 3.10 15.76
CA MET A 513 -29.79 3.79 17.05
C MET A 513 -30.55 5.10 17.00
N ALA A 514 -31.47 5.30 17.94
CA ALA A 514 -32.13 6.57 18.15
C ALA A 514 -31.36 7.42 19.18
N LEU A 515 -31.05 8.66 18.82
CA LEU A 515 -30.56 9.70 19.73
C LEU A 515 -31.69 10.71 19.96
N THR A 516 -31.82 11.19 21.19
CA THR A 516 -32.68 12.32 21.51
C THR A 516 -31.89 13.60 21.40
N ASN A 517 -32.33 14.51 20.52
CA ASN A 517 -31.74 15.82 20.33
C ASN A 517 -31.97 16.70 21.57
N GLN A 518 -30.90 17.31 22.07
CA GLN A 518 -30.88 18.22 23.22
C GLN A 518 -30.71 19.69 22.78
N MET A 519 -30.68 19.97 21.48
CA MET A 519 -30.45 21.29 20.90
C MET A 519 -31.58 21.71 19.97
N THR A 520 -31.67 23.01 19.70
CA THR A 520 -32.57 23.56 18.68
C THR A 520 -31.74 24.00 17.47
N PHE A 521 -32.18 23.61 16.27
CA PHE A 521 -31.57 23.99 15.01
C PHE A 521 -32.45 25.00 14.28
N GLU A 522 -31.84 25.90 13.53
CA GLU A 522 -32.55 26.85 12.65
C GLU A 522 -32.91 26.16 11.33
N LYS A 523 -34.13 26.39 10.85
CA LYS A 523 -34.57 25.89 9.55
C LYS A 523 -33.69 26.42 8.42
N GLY A 524 -33.26 25.53 7.51
CA GLY A 524 -32.42 25.86 6.36
C GLY A 524 -30.95 26.13 6.69
N LYS A 525 -30.51 26.00 7.97
CA LYS A 525 -29.13 26.26 8.38
C LYS A 525 -28.31 24.99 8.43
N ALA A 526 -27.17 25.00 7.74
CA ALA A 526 -26.19 23.93 7.81
C ALA A 526 -25.27 24.08 9.02
N TYR A 527 -24.95 22.95 9.65
CA TYR A 527 -24.05 22.87 10.81
C TYR A 527 -23.01 21.77 10.60
N ASP A 528 -21.84 21.96 11.23
CA ASP A 528 -20.76 20.98 11.26
C ASP A 528 -20.91 20.09 12.51
N PHE A 529 -20.77 18.77 12.33
CA PHE A 529 -20.96 17.77 13.38
C PHE A 529 -19.78 16.80 13.46
N ILE A 530 -19.58 16.24 14.65
CA ILE A 530 -18.73 15.08 14.90
C ILE A 530 -19.60 13.98 15.50
N LEU A 531 -19.60 12.81 14.88
CA LEU A 531 -20.14 11.60 15.46
C LEU A 531 -18.99 10.73 15.97
N THR A 532 -19.00 10.45 17.27
CA THR A 532 -17.95 9.68 17.95
C THR A 532 -18.52 8.39 18.50
N ILE A 533 -17.88 7.26 18.19
CA ILE A 533 -18.08 5.99 18.89
C ILE A 533 -16.93 5.82 19.86
N ARG A 534 -17.21 5.65 21.15
CA ARG A 534 -16.19 5.48 22.18
C ARG A 534 -16.54 4.38 23.17
N THR A 535 -15.53 3.66 23.63
CA THR A 535 -15.62 2.81 24.83
C THR A 535 -15.32 3.65 26.07
N SER A 536 -15.26 3.03 27.25
CA SER A 536 -14.80 3.69 28.47
C SER A 536 -13.38 4.26 28.30
N ASP A 537 -12.53 3.51 27.62
CA ASP A 537 -11.08 3.73 27.65
C ASP A 537 -10.56 4.40 26.37
N ASN A 538 -11.28 4.29 25.24
CA ASN A 538 -10.78 4.73 23.94
C ASN A 538 -11.86 5.32 23.02
N VAL A 539 -11.44 6.20 22.11
CA VAL A 539 -12.24 6.57 20.94
C VAL A 539 -12.05 5.50 19.87
N VAL A 540 -13.13 4.88 19.43
CA VAL A 540 -13.12 3.78 18.44
C VAL A 540 -13.16 4.35 17.02
N SER A 541 -14.03 5.31 16.77
CA SER A 541 -14.17 5.94 15.47
C SER A 541 -14.74 7.34 15.59
N THR A 542 -14.35 8.23 14.69
CA THR A 542 -14.96 9.54 14.50
C THR A 542 -15.44 9.69 13.05
N TYR A 543 -16.50 10.45 12.85
CA TYR A 543 -16.99 10.81 11.52
C TYR A 543 -17.44 12.26 11.54
N ASN A 544 -16.76 13.08 10.72
CA ASN A 544 -17.04 14.52 10.60
C ASN A 544 -17.90 14.76 9.36
N PHE A 545 -18.96 15.54 9.50
CA PHE A 545 -19.86 15.83 8.40
C PHE A 545 -20.56 17.18 8.60
N ARG A 546 -21.08 17.74 7.50
CA ARG A 546 -21.87 18.97 7.48
C ARG A 546 -23.23 18.68 6.88
N THR A 547 -24.30 19.07 7.58
CA THR A 547 -25.67 18.85 7.11
C THR A 547 -26.64 19.90 7.64
N THR A 548 -27.83 19.96 7.08
CA THR A 548 -28.94 20.81 7.50
C THR A 548 -29.96 19.94 8.24
N PRO A 549 -30.04 19.98 9.59
CA PRO A 549 -30.92 19.11 10.37
C PRO A 549 -32.43 19.33 10.11
N ILE A 550 -32.79 20.55 9.70
CA ILE A 550 -34.16 20.96 9.40
C ILE A 550 -34.13 21.65 8.04
N GLU A 551 -34.64 20.99 7.00
CA GLU A 551 -34.79 21.57 5.66
C GLU A 551 -35.82 22.70 5.63
#